data_AF-A0A800JKU6-F1
#
_entry.id   AF-A0A800JKU6-F1
#
_cell.length_a   1.000
_cell.length_b   1.000
_cell.length_c   1.000
_cell.angle_alpha   90.00
_cell.angle_beta   90.00
_cell.angle_gamma   90.00
#
_symmetry.space_group_name_H-M   'P 1'
#
loop_
_entity.id
_entity.type
_entity.pdbx_description
1 polymer ?
#
loop_
_entity_poly.entity_id
_entity_poly.type
_entity_poly.pdbx_seq_one_letter_code
_entity_poly.pdbx_strand_id
1 'polypeptide(L)'
;MRNNGFLHQAHWGADTNGATNLNDYLATDEDGWVHAAWVYDGATDTGQIYLDGVIDYEGAKNAPNGSGNLIIGGRNGGEAGYVGLIDEIAIWSEVKSADYIAALAAGGSPLVAPTQNALRVTTFSYNTGTGELDISWSSNVGESYGLQYSLDLETWVDWTWVAGHPLEGQVITLEADSDVTNFLLQGATNPFGPAGANLPSVYVRVLKK
;
A
#
# COMPACT_ATOMS: atom_id res chain seq x y z
N MET A 1 -13.00 -1.45 -18.33
CA MET A 1 -13.34 -0.08 -18.75
C MET A 1 -14.34 -0.12 -19.90
N ARG A 2 -15.42 0.66 -19.84
CA ARG A 2 -16.41 0.82 -20.92
C ARG A 2 -16.81 2.30 -21.02
N ASN A 3 -17.61 2.64 -22.03
CA ASN A 3 -18.29 3.94 -22.14
C ASN A 3 -17.36 5.17 -22.08
N ASN A 4 -16.24 5.15 -22.82
CA ASN A 4 -15.30 6.28 -22.91
C ASN A 4 -14.46 6.57 -21.65
N GLY A 5 -14.10 5.53 -20.89
CA GLY A 5 -13.06 5.61 -19.86
C GLY A 5 -13.53 5.44 -18.41
N PHE A 6 -14.75 4.98 -18.15
CA PHE A 6 -15.23 4.84 -16.77
C PHE A 6 -15.02 3.42 -16.23
N LEU A 7 -14.80 3.32 -14.91
CA LEU A 7 -15.02 2.07 -14.20
C LEU A 7 -16.48 1.65 -14.37
N HIS A 8 -16.70 0.35 -14.57
CA HIS A 8 -18.00 -0.12 -15.03
C HIS A 8 -18.28 -1.52 -14.53
N GLN A 9 -19.51 -1.72 -14.06
CA GLN A 9 -20.07 -3.02 -13.71
C GLN A 9 -21.33 -3.24 -14.54
N ALA A 10 -21.37 -4.33 -15.32
CA ALA A 10 -22.52 -4.70 -16.13
C ALA A 10 -23.22 -5.93 -15.56
N HIS A 11 -24.55 -5.94 -15.62
CA HIS A 11 -25.32 -7.15 -15.36
C HIS A 11 -26.73 -7.07 -15.95
N TRP A 12 -26.93 -7.68 -17.14
CA TRP A 12 -28.23 -7.82 -17.83
C TRP A 12 -29.23 -6.67 -17.63
N GLY A 13 -28.83 -5.46 -18.02
CA GLY A 13 -29.68 -4.26 -17.94
C GLY A 13 -29.59 -3.48 -16.62
N ALA A 14 -28.79 -3.96 -15.66
CA ALA A 14 -28.36 -3.24 -14.46
C ALA A 14 -26.88 -2.86 -14.59
N ASP A 15 -26.61 -2.01 -15.58
CA ASP A 15 -25.30 -1.51 -15.93
C ASP A 15 -25.06 -0.20 -15.19
N THR A 16 -23.91 -0.11 -14.53
CA THR A 16 -23.55 1.06 -13.73
C THR A 16 -22.12 1.48 -14.05
N ASN A 17 -21.90 2.78 -14.17
CA ASN A 17 -20.57 3.39 -14.25
C ASN A 17 -20.21 4.05 -12.92
N GLY A 18 -18.92 4.09 -12.64
CA GLY A 18 -18.34 5.08 -11.74
C GLY A 18 -18.52 6.50 -12.26
N ALA A 19 -18.28 7.49 -11.41
CA ALA A 19 -18.38 8.90 -11.76
C ALA A 19 -17.14 9.43 -12.49
N THR A 20 -15.97 8.81 -12.30
CA THR A 20 -14.68 9.35 -12.76
C THR A 20 -14.30 8.82 -14.16
N ASN A 21 -13.94 9.74 -15.06
CA ASN A 21 -13.36 9.39 -16.36
C ASN A 21 -11.86 9.15 -16.21
N LEU A 22 -11.42 7.91 -16.44
CA LEU A 22 -10.02 7.53 -16.28
C LEU A 22 -9.08 8.17 -17.29
N ASN A 23 -9.56 8.62 -18.46
CA ASN A 23 -8.71 9.30 -19.42
C ASN A 23 -8.23 10.66 -18.89
N ASP A 24 -9.09 11.37 -18.16
CA ASP A 24 -8.74 12.65 -17.55
C ASP A 24 -7.98 12.44 -16.23
N TYR A 25 -8.39 11.42 -15.45
CA TYR A 25 -7.76 11.06 -14.18
C TYR A 25 -6.29 10.68 -14.34
N LEU A 26 -6.00 9.76 -15.27
CA LEU A 26 -4.65 9.26 -15.52
C LEU A 26 -3.74 10.29 -16.17
N ALA A 27 -4.28 11.32 -16.82
CA ALA A 27 -3.47 12.40 -17.39
C ALA A 27 -2.73 13.21 -16.31
N THR A 28 -3.18 13.12 -15.05
CA THR A 28 -2.61 13.80 -13.89
C THR A 28 -2.00 12.84 -12.87
N ASP A 29 -1.99 11.55 -13.16
CA ASP A 29 -1.47 10.51 -12.28
C ASP A 29 -0.05 10.11 -12.71
N GLU A 30 0.89 10.16 -11.75
CA GLU A 30 2.32 10.04 -12.05
C GLU A 30 2.79 8.59 -12.27
N ASP A 31 2.12 7.60 -11.66
CA ASP A 31 2.50 6.19 -11.80
C ASP A 31 1.69 5.44 -12.87
N GLY A 32 0.54 5.97 -13.28
CA GLY A 32 -0.33 5.43 -14.32
C GLY A 32 -1.06 4.15 -13.89
N TRP A 33 -1.06 3.84 -12.59
CA TRP A 33 -1.74 2.71 -11.99
C TRP A 33 -2.97 3.17 -11.24
N VAL A 34 -4.05 2.41 -11.36
CA VAL A 34 -5.25 2.63 -10.54
C VAL A 34 -5.58 1.37 -9.77
N HIS A 35 -5.95 1.55 -8.52
CA HIS A 35 -6.64 0.54 -7.74
C HIS A 35 -8.15 0.68 -7.98
N ALA A 36 -8.79 -0.40 -8.46
CA ALA A 36 -10.23 -0.44 -8.68
C ALA A 36 -10.87 -1.59 -7.91
N ALA A 37 -11.92 -1.29 -7.15
CA ALA A 37 -12.68 -2.30 -6.41
C ALA A 37 -14.19 -2.19 -6.69
N TRP A 38 -14.85 -3.34 -6.68
CA TRP A 38 -16.30 -3.46 -6.79
C TRP A 38 -16.82 -4.23 -5.58
N VAL A 39 -17.79 -3.65 -4.89
CA VAL A 39 -18.41 -4.26 -3.72
C VAL A 39 -19.90 -4.43 -3.99
N TYR A 40 -20.45 -5.58 -3.60
CA TYR A 40 -21.88 -5.83 -3.61
C TYR A 40 -22.32 -6.37 -2.25
N ASP A 41 -23.25 -5.68 -1.61
CA ASP A 41 -23.91 -6.11 -0.39
C ASP A 41 -25.28 -6.71 -0.72
N GLY A 42 -25.38 -8.04 -0.63
CA GLY A 42 -26.61 -8.78 -0.88
C GLY A 42 -27.67 -8.65 0.21
N ALA A 43 -27.36 -8.07 1.38
CA ALA A 43 -28.36 -7.79 2.41
C ALA A 43 -29.20 -6.54 2.06
N THR A 44 -28.60 -5.59 1.34
CA THR A 44 -29.21 -4.29 1.01
C THR A 44 -29.41 -4.08 -0.49
N ASP A 45 -28.96 -5.02 -1.34
CA ASP A 45 -28.90 -4.85 -2.79
C ASP A 45 -28.14 -3.58 -3.20
N THR A 46 -27.02 -3.31 -2.54
CA THR A 46 -26.18 -2.13 -2.80
C THR A 46 -24.91 -2.51 -3.55
N GLY A 47 -24.64 -1.82 -4.66
CA GLY A 47 -23.39 -1.91 -5.40
C GLY A 47 -22.56 -0.65 -5.21
N GLN A 48 -21.26 -0.82 -5.00
CA GLN A 48 -20.29 0.26 -4.89
C GLN A 48 -19.12 0.03 -5.84
N ILE A 49 -18.56 1.12 -6.35
CA ILE A 49 -17.33 1.16 -7.14
C ILE A 49 -16.37 2.09 -6.43
N TYR A 50 -15.13 1.66 -6.26
CA TYR A 50 -14.06 2.47 -5.67
C TYR A 50 -12.92 2.64 -6.68
N LEU A 51 -12.38 3.86 -6.73
CA LEU A 51 -11.18 4.26 -7.47
C LEU A 51 -10.15 4.81 -6.48
N ASP A 52 -8.97 4.20 -6.44
CA ASP A 52 -7.86 4.58 -5.55
C ASP A 52 -8.27 4.71 -4.08
N GLY A 53 -9.09 3.75 -3.64
CA GLY A 53 -9.56 3.66 -2.26
C GLY A 53 -10.77 4.53 -1.93
N VAL A 54 -11.17 5.42 -2.85
CA VAL A 54 -12.26 6.37 -2.67
C VAL A 54 -13.51 5.91 -3.42
N ILE A 55 -14.69 6.11 -2.84
CA ILE A 55 -15.95 5.74 -3.48
C ILE A 55 -16.21 6.59 -4.73
N ASP A 56 -16.47 5.93 -5.85
CA ASP A 56 -16.72 6.54 -7.16
C ASP A 56 -18.18 6.31 -7.63
N TYR A 57 -18.87 5.32 -7.06
CA TYR A 57 -20.31 5.11 -7.19
C TYR A 57 -20.88 4.35 -5.99
N GLU A 58 -22.12 4.68 -5.63
CA GLU A 58 -22.97 3.90 -4.73
C GLU A 58 -24.42 3.93 -5.22
N GLY A 59 -25.10 2.78 -5.17
CA GLY A 59 -26.53 2.73 -5.38
C GLY A 59 -27.09 1.31 -5.49
N ALA A 60 -28.38 1.23 -5.79
CA ALA A 60 -29.07 -0.04 -5.94
C ALA A 60 -28.42 -0.90 -7.04
N LYS A 61 -28.29 -2.21 -6.76
CA LYS A 61 -27.69 -3.18 -7.66
C LYS A 61 -28.39 -4.54 -7.50
N ASN A 62 -28.78 -5.12 -8.62
CA ASN A 62 -29.34 -6.47 -8.62
C ASN A 62 -28.29 -7.51 -8.26
N ALA A 63 -28.72 -8.55 -7.54
CA ALA A 63 -27.91 -9.73 -7.24
C ALA A 63 -27.26 -10.34 -8.49
N PRO A 64 -26.01 -10.84 -8.41
CA PRO A 64 -25.38 -11.61 -9.47
C PRO A 64 -26.22 -12.84 -9.82
N ASN A 65 -26.51 -13.05 -11.10
CA ASN A 65 -27.27 -14.20 -11.60
C ASN A 65 -26.61 -14.90 -12.81
N GLY A 66 -25.34 -14.58 -13.08
CA GLY A 66 -24.56 -15.22 -14.13
C GLY A 66 -24.05 -16.61 -13.74
N SER A 67 -23.98 -17.51 -14.72
CA SER A 67 -23.27 -18.78 -14.62
C SER A 67 -22.08 -18.77 -15.58
N GLY A 68 -20.90 -19.16 -15.10
CA GLY A 68 -19.69 -19.16 -15.91
C GLY A 68 -18.41 -19.17 -15.08
N ASN A 69 -17.28 -19.29 -15.77
CA ASN A 69 -15.96 -19.18 -15.17
C ASN A 69 -15.58 -17.71 -14.97
N LEU A 70 -14.76 -17.43 -13.96
CA LEU A 70 -14.06 -16.16 -13.86
C LEU A 70 -13.13 -16.00 -15.07
N ILE A 71 -13.25 -14.85 -15.75
CA ILE A 71 -12.38 -14.46 -16.85
C ILE A 71 -11.77 -13.11 -16.49
N ILE A 72 -10.45 -13.04 -16.50
CA ILE A 72 -9.67 -11.81 -16.31
C ILE A 72 -9.12 -11.41 -17.67
N GLY A 73 -9.19 -10.11 -17.98
CA GLY A 73 -8.62 -9.56 -19.21
C GLY A 73 -9.40 -9.87 -20.50
N GLY A 74 -10.66 -10.32 -20.41
CA GLY A 74 -11.48 -10.57 -21.59
C GLY A 74 -12.95 -10.84 -21.25
N ARG A 75 -13.73 -11.17 -22.28
CA ARG A 75 -15.14 -11.55 -22.16
C ARG A 75 -15.35 -13.00 -22.61
N ASN A 76 -16.39 -13.64 -22.06
CA ASN A 76 -16.86 -14.93 -22.55
C ASN A 76 -17.11 -14.87 -24.07
N GLY A 77 -16.55 -15.81 -24.83
CA GLY A 77 -16.56 -15.82 -26.31
C GLY A 77 -15.32 -15.23 -26.99
N GLY A 78 -14.36 -14.67 -26.24
CA GLY A 78 -13.05 -14.27 -26.78
C GLY A 78 -13.02 -12.90 -27.48
N GLU A 79 -14.04 -12.07 -27.28
CA GLU A 79 -14.10 -10.71 -27.84
C GLU A 79 -13.63 -9.65 -26.82
N ALA A 80 -13.15 -8.50 -27.31
CA ALA A 80 -12.81 -7.31 -26.52
C ALA A 80 -11.82 -7.57 -25.36
N GLY A 81 -10.66 -8.18 -25.67
CA GLY A 81 -9.58 -8.38 -24.72
C GLY A 81 -9.05 -7.07 -24.12
N TYR A 82 -8.69 -7.12 -22.84
CA TYR A 82 -8.00 -6.03 -22.17
C TYR A 82 -6.56 -5.93 -22.67
N VAL A 83 -6.09 -4.70 -22.90
CA VAL A 83 -4.72 -4.40 -23.29
C VAL A 83 -4.14 -3.47 -22.23
N GLY A 84 -3.30 -4.03 -21.36
CA GLY A 84 -2.69 -3.34 -20.23
C GLY A 84 -2.06 -4.33 -19.26
N LEU A 85 -1.62 -3.82 -18.11
CA LEU A 85 -1.10 -4.63 -17.01
C LEU A 85 -2.19 -4.75 -15.94
N ILE A 86 -2.24 -5.90 -15.27
CA ILE A 86 -3.12 -6.14 -14.12
C ILE A 86 -2.27 -6.82 -13.06
N ASP A 87 -2.37 -6.35 -11.82
CA ASP A 87 -1.69 -6.94 -10.67
C ASP A 87 -2.63 -7.01 -9.46
N GLU A 88 -2.28 -7.82 -8.46
CA GLU A 88 -2.96 -7.96 -7.16
C GLU A 88 -4.47 -8.26 -7.24
N ILE A 89 -4.85 -9.22 -8.10
CA ILE A 89 -6.24 -9.63 -8.25
C ILE A 89 -6.69 -10.47 -7.06
N ALA A 90 -7.70 -9.98 -6.34
CA ALA A 90 -8.34 -10.68 -5.25
C ALA A 90 -9.87 -10.62 -5.33
N ILE A 91 -10.52 -11.65 -4.80
CA ILE A 91 -11.97 -11.80 -4.76
C ILE A 91 -12.35 -12.33 -3.38
N TRP A 92 -13.39 -11.72 -2.80
CA TRP A 92 -13.90 -12.10 -1.48
C TRP A 92 -15.35 -12.54 -1.57
N SER A 93 -15.75 -13.43 -0.66
CA SER A 93 -17.13 -13.86 -0.46
C SER A 93 -17.87 -13.02 0.60
N GLU A 94 -17.28 -11.90 1.01
CA GLU A 94 -17.79 -11.02 2.06
C GLU A 94 -17.67 -9.55 1.63
N VAL A 95 -18.53 -8.71 2.22
CA VAL A 95 -18.51 -7.27 1.99
C VAL A 95 -17.30 -6.67 2.70
N LYS A 96 -16.48 -5.93 1.97
CA LYS A 96 -15.34 -5.18 2.53
C LYS A 96 -15.73 -3.74 2.82
N SER A 97 -15.20 -3.20 3.93
CA SER A 97 -15.42 -1.81 4.32
C SER A 97 -14.62 -0.84 3.45
N ALA A 98 -15.03 0.43 3.41
CA ALA A 98 -14.28 1.48 2.73
C ALA A 98 -12.82 1.57 3.22
N ASP A 99 -12.58 1.48 4.54
CA ASP A 99 -11.23 1.51 5.10
C ASP A 99 -10.36 0.33 4.62
N TYR A 100 -10.94 -0.87 4.48
CA TYR A 100 -10.24 -2.03 3.94
C TYR A 100 -9.86 -1.82 2.47
N ILE A 101 -10.75 -1.21 1.68
CA ILE A 101 -10.50 -0.89 0.28
C ILE A 101 -9.45 0.23 0.14
N ALA A 102 -9.48 1.24 1.00
CA ALA A 102 -8.46 2.28 1.05
C ALA A 102 -7.08 1.71 1.43
N ALA A 103 -7.03 0.78 2.38
CA ALA A 103 -5.81 0.07 2.76
C ALA A 103 -5.19 -0.71 1.59
N LEU A 104 -6.02 -1.38 0.77
CA LEU A 104 -5.54 -2.06 -0.44
C LEU A 104 -4.98 -1.06 -1.46
N ALA A 105 -5.69 0.06 -1.71
CA ALA A 105 -5.23 1.11 -2.61
C ALA A 105 -3.89 1.72 -2.18
N ALA A 106 -3.63 1.79 -0.87
CA ALA A 106 -2.36 2.23 -0.30
C ALA A 106 -1.23 1.18 -0.38
N GLY A 107 -1.43 0.07 -1.10
CA GLY A 107 -0.44 -1.01 -1.26
C GLY A 107 -0.52 -2.12 -0.21
N GLY A 108 -1.63 -2.19 0.54
CA GLY A 108 -1.92 -3.31 1.42
C GLY A 108 -2.08 -4.62 0.65
N SER A 109 -1.50 -5.71 1.16
CA SER A 109 -1.64 -7.02 0.52
C SER A 109 -3.03 -7.61 0.78
N PRO A 110 -3.71 -8.19 -0.23
CA PRO A 110 -5.00 -8.85 -0.05
C PRO A 110 -4.91 -10.21 0.67
N LEU A 111 -3.70 -10.77 0.85
CA LEU A 111 -3.48 -12.06 1.52
C LEU A 111 -3.55 -11.99 3.04
N VAL A 112 -3.41 -10.78 3.60
CA VAL A 112 -3.55 -10.47 5.02
C VAL A 112 -4.61 -9.38 5.15
N ALA A 113 -5.17 -9.15 6.34
CA ALA A 113 -6.01 -7.97 6.53
C ALA A 113 -5.12 -6.73 6.31
N PRO A 114 -5.34 -5.96 5.23
CA PRO A 114 -4.54 -4.80 4.92
C PRO A 114 -4.82 -3.75 5.98
N THR A 115 -3.76 -3.18 6.55
CA THR A 115 -3.85 -2.00 7.40
C THR A 115 -3.80 -0.77 6.51
N GLN A 116 -4.53 0.29 6.88
CA GLN A 116 -4.72 1.52 6.09
C GLN A 116 -3.44 2.07 5.45
N ASN A 117 -2.30 1.89 6.12
CA ASN A 117 -0.97 2.16 5.58
C ASN A 117 -0.10 0.91 5.68
N ALA A 118 0.20 0.26 4.55
CA ALA A 118 1.19 -0.81 4.52
C ALA A 118 2.57 -0.26 4.89
N LEU A 119 3.39 -1.05 5.60
CA LEU A 119 4.75 -0.64 5.93
C LEU A 119 5.57 -0.50 4.64
N ARG A 120 5.85 0.75 4.27
CA ARG A 120 6.68 1.09 3.11
C ARG A 120 7.63 2.21 3.48
N VAL A 121 8.93 2.00 3.28
CA VAL A 121 9.92 3.07 3.42
C VAL A 121 9.67 4.09 2.31
N THR A 122 9.35 5.32 2.70
CA THR A 122 9.03 6.44 1.80
C THR A 122 10.23 7.35 1.58
N THR A 123 11.07 7.51 2.60
CA THR A 123 12.31 8.28 2.53
C THR A 123 13.44 7.48 3.16
N PHE A 124 14.60 7.49 2.50
CA PHE A 124 15.86 7.03 3.07
C PHE A 124 16.95 8.00 2.62
N SER A 125 17.55 8.73 3.56
CA SER A 125 18.62 9.67 3.26
C SER A 125 19.78 9.48 4.23
N TYR A 126 21.01 9.50 3.69
CA TYR A 126 22.23 9.40 4.48
C TYR A 126 23.20 10.50 4.06
N ASN A 127 23.56 11.36 5.01
CA ASN A 127 24.52 12.43 4.78
C ASN A 127 25.93 11.91 5.05
N THR A 128 26.73 11.76 4.00
CA THR A 128 28.10 11.24 4.09
C THR A 128 29.07 12.17 4.83
N GLY A 129 28.80 13.48 4.88
CA GLY A 129 29.64 14.44 5.58
C GLY A 129 29.41 14.47 7.09
N THR A 130 28.16 14.30 7.53
CA THR A 130 27.79 14.34 8.95
C THR A 130 27.61 12.96 9.57
N GLY A 131 27.29 11.95 8.76
CA GLY A 131 26.84 10.63 9.21
C GLY A 131 25.35 10.57 9.59
N GLU A 132 24.59 11.64 9.35
CA GLU A 132 23.15 11.68 9.68
C GLU A 132 22.35 10.73 8.77
N LEU A 133 21.41 10.00 9.37
CA LEU A 133 20.52 9.08 8.67
C LEU A 133 19.07 9.43 9.01
N ASP A 134 18.26 9.62 7.98
CA ASP A 134 16.81 9.86 8.08
C ASP A 134 16.07 8.75 7.32
N ILE A 135 15.13 8.11 8.00
CA ILE A 135 14.27 7.08 7.44
C ILE A 135 12.83 7.43 7.80
N SER A 136 11.97 7.54 6.78
CA SER A 136 10.53 7.68 6.94
C SER A 136 9.83 6.48 6.35
N TRP A 137 8.74 6.05 6.97
CA TRP A 137 7.88 5.01 6.42
C TRP A 137 6.40 5.27 6.71
N SER A 138 5.55 4.73 5.84
CA SER A 138 4.11 4.65 6.05
C SER A 138 3.81 3.76 7.26
N SER A 139 2.98 4.24 8.17
CA SER A 139 2.64 3.59 9.44
C SER A 139 1.18 3.78 9.81
N ASN A 140 0.70 3.13 10.87
CA ASN A 140 -0.65 3.34 11.40
C ASN A 140 -0.54 3.69 12.88
N VAL A 141 -1.36 4.64 13.35
CA VAL A 141 -1.38 5.07 14.75
C VAL A 141 -1.53 3.88 15.71
N GLY A 142 -0.65 3.83 16.72
CA GLY A 142 -0.64 2.79 17.75
C GLY A 142 0.12 1.51 17.37
N GLU A 143 0.68 1.43 16.17
CA GLU A 143 1.55 0.33 15.76
C GLU A 143 3.00 0.58 16.17
N SER A 144 3.70 -0.49 16.55
CA SER A 144 5.10 -0.43 16.98
C SER A 144 6.05 -0.90 15.87
N TYR A 145 7.15 -0.20 15.68
CA TYR A 145 8.16 -0.52 14.67
C TYR A 145 9.54 -0.68 15.29
N GLY A 146 10.34 -1.57 14.70
CA GLY A 146 11.75 -1.79 15.02
C GLY A 146 12.66 -1.51 13.82
N LEU A 147 13.93 -1.30 14.13
CA LEU A 147 15.00 -1.15 13.14
C LEU A 147 16.02 -2.27 13.33
N GLN A 148 16.45 -2.84 12.21
CA GLN A 148 17.53 -3.81 12.17
C GLN A 148 18.55 -3.42 11.11
N TYR A 149 19.79 -3.83 11.32
CA TYR A 149 20.85 -3.68 10.33
C TYR A 149 21.55 -5.00 10.03
N SER A 150 22.22 -5.06 8.89
CA SER A 150 23.01 -6.19 8.43
C SER A 150 24.26 -5.69 7.70
N LEU A 151 25.35 -6.45 7.78
CA LEU A 151 26.58 -6.20 7.02
C LEU A 151 26.73 -7.15 5.81
N ASP A 152 25.86 -8.15 5.70
CA ASP A 152 25.98 -9.27 4.76
C ASP A 152 24.66 -9.65 4.06
N LEU A 153 23.54 -8.99 4.40
CA LEU A 153 22.15 -9.33 4.01
C LEU A 153 21.61 -10.65 4.55
N GLU A 154 22.40 -11.40 5.32
CA GLU A 154 22.02 -12.71 5.87
C GLU A 154 21.72 -12.61 7.37
N THR A 155 22.65 -12.02 8.13
CA THR A 155 22.55 -11.84 9.57
C THR A 155 22.00 -10.45 9.88
N TRP A 156 20.86 -10.41 10.59
CA TRP A 156 20.19 -9.17 10.98
C TRP A 156 20.26 -8.97 12.49
N VAL A 157 20.69 -7.79 12.91
CA VAL A 157 20.86 -7.41 14.32
C VAL A 157 19.88 -6.28 14.66
N ASP A 158 19.17 -6.42 15.78
CA ASP A 158 18.32 -5.36 16.33
C ASP A 158 19.15 -4.12 16.64
N TRP A 159 18.71 -2.99 16.10
CA TRP A 159 19.38 -1.72 16.36
C TRP A 159 19.02 -1.23 17.76
N THR A 160 20.03 -0.95 18.58
CA THR A 160 19.88 -0.39 19.92
C THR A 160 20.19 1.09 19.96
N TRP A 161 19.60 1.79 20.93
CA TRP A 161 19.94 3.18 21.21
C TRP A 161 21.41 3.30 21.61
N VAL A 162 22.03 4.31 21.02
CA VAL A 162 23.45 4.63 21.13
C VAL A 162 23.77 5.37 22.43
N ALA A 163 25.06 5.46 22.75
CA ALA A 163 25.53 6.09 23.97
C ALA A 163 25.09 7.55 24.11
N GLY A 164 24.59 7.91 25.30
CA GLY A 164 24.08 9.26 25.57
C GLY A 164 22.60 9.48 25.26
N HIS A 165 21.89 8.51 24.66
CA HIS A 165 20.43 8.52 24.61
C HIS A 165 19.83 8.06 25.95
N PRO A 166 18.68 8.59 26.42
CA PRO A 166 18.07 8.15 27.68
C PRO A 166 17.76 6.66 27.76
N LEU A 167 17.59 6.00 26.61
CA LEU A 167 17.30 4.57 26.48
C LEU A 167 18.52 3.76 25.98
N GLU A 168 19.73 4.27 26.17
CA GLU A 168 20.99 3.62 25.76
C GLU A 168 20.99 2.10 26.00
N GLY A 169 21.40 1.34 24.98
CA GLY A 169 21.49 -0.11 25.02
C GLY A 169 20.15 -0.85 24.84
N GLN A 170 19.01 -0.15 24.88
CA GLN A 170 17.70 -0.76 24.60
C GLN A 170 17.46 -0.83 23.09
N VAL A 171 16.74 -1.88 22.64
CA VAL A 171 16.32 -2.02 21.23
C VAL A 171 15.39 -0.87 20.85
N ILE A 172 15.66 -0.24 19.71
CA ILE A 172 14.82 0.82 19.17
C ILE A 172 13.43 0.24 18.89
N THR A 173 12.43 0.87 19.52
CA THR A 173 11.01 0.58 19.33
C THR A 173 10.31 1.93 19.23
N LEU A 174 9.60 2.15 18.14
CA LEU A 174 8.94 3.41 17.81
C LEU A 174 7.45 3.14 17.70
N GLU A 175 6.66 3.76 18.57
CA GLU A 175 5.20 3.76 18.46
C GLU A 175 4.79 4.85 17.47
N ALA A 176 4.02 4.46 16.46
CA ALA A 176 3.48 5.41 15.49
C ALA A 176 2.36 6.24 16.11
N ASP A 177 2.48 7.56 15.99
CA ASP A 177 1.48 8.55 16.43
C ASP A 177 0.72 9.18 15.26
N SER A 178 1.10 8.85 14.03
CA SER A 178 0.48 9.29 12.78
C SER A 178 0.67 8.24 11.68
N ASP A 179 0.23 8.58 10.46
CA ASP A 179 0.36 7.72 9.28
C ASP A 179 1.79 7.66 8.70
N VAL A 180 2.71 8.43 9.27
CA VAL A 180 4.13 8.42 8.94
C VAL A 180 4.94 8.34 10.22
N THR A 181 5.90 7.42 10.26
CA THR A 181 6.89 7.37 11.34
C THR A 181 8.25 7.72 10.78
N ASN A 182 8.98 8.56 11.52
CA ASN A 182 10.30 9.03 11.16
C ASN A 182 11.31 8.57 12.20
N PHE A 183 12.47 8.11 11.72
CA PHE A 183 13.64 7.85 12.55
C PHE A 183 14.80 8.69 12.06
N LEU A 184 15.26 9.58 12.94
CA LEU A 184 16.46 10.38 12.73
C LEU A 184 17.58 9.89 13.64
N LEU A 185 18.68 9.43 13.03
CA LEU A 185 19.93 9.18 13.74
C LEU A 185 20.89 10.33 13.47
N GLN A 186 21.20 11.07 14.53
CA GLN A 186 22.18 12.15 14.43
C GLN A 186 23.56 11.58 14.12
N GLY A 187 24.27 12.22 13.20
CA GLY A 187 25.55 11.70 12.71
C GLY A 187 26.63 11.56 13.79
N ALA A 188 26.61 12.40 14.81
CA ALA A 188 27.53 12.32 15.96
C ALA A 188 27.38 11.01 16.76
N THR A 189 26.21 10.36 16.67
CA THR A 189 25.90 9.13 17.38
C THR A 189 25.75 7.94 16.44
N ASN A 190 26.05 8.10 15.14
CA ASN A 190 25.98 7.02 14.18
C ASN A 190 27.11 6.00 14.44
N PRO A 191 26.80 4.74 14.79
CA PRO A 191 27.81 3.71 15.05
C PRO A 191 28.58 3.29 13.79
N PHE A 192 28.09 3.69 12.61
CA PHE A 192 28.74 3.50 11.33
C PHE A 192 29.47 4.77 10.84
N GLY A 193 29.49 5.88 11.59
CA GLY A 193 30.34 7.06 11.36
C GLY A 193 30.04 7.91 10.10
N PRO A 194 30.68 9.09 9.95
CA PRO A 194 30.73 9.86 8.71
C PRO A 194 31.76 9.26 7.71
N ALA A 195 31.61 9.53 6.40
CA ALA A 195 32.48 8.98 5.37
C ALA A 195 33.96 9.34 5.60
N GLY A 196 34.83 8.33 5.72
CA GLY A 196 36.27 8.49 5.96
C GLY A 196 36.94 7.32 6.69
N ALA A 197 36.16 6.49 7.39
CA ALA A 197 36.57 5.15 7.77
C ALA A 197 36.18 4.18 6.64
N ASN A 198 36.95 3.11 6.41
CA ASN A 198 36.58 2.01 5.51
C ASN A 198 35.35 1.28 6.06
N LEU A 199 34.18 1.88 5.92
CA LEU A 199 32.95 1.37 6.50
C LEU A 199 32.40 0.29 5.58
N PRO A 200 32.00 -0.87 6.14
CA PRO A 200 31.33 -1.90 5.36
C PRO A 200 30.01 -1.35 4.80
N SER A 201 29.50 -1.97 3.74
CA SER A 201 28.11 -1.77 3.35
C SER A 201 27.21 -2.16 4.53
N VAL A 202 26.34 -1.23 4.93
CA VAL A 202 25.33 -1.47 5.96
C VAL A 202 23.97 -1.45 5.29
N TYR A 203 23.22 -2.51 5.49
CA TYR A 203 21.83 -2.63 5.05
C TYR A 203 20.93 -2.39 6.25
N VAL A 204 19.87 -1.62 6.07
CA VAL A 204 18.91 -1.29 7.15
C VAL A 204 17.53 -1.73 6.71
N ARG A 205 16.73 -2.26 7.64
CA ARG A 205 15.31 -2.52 7.42
C ARG A 205 14.47 -2.03 8.58
N VAL A 206 13.26 -1.60 8.25
CA VAL A 206 12.18 -1.34 9.20
C VAL A 206 11.32 -2.59 9.27
N LEU A 207 10.90 -2.97 10.46
CA LEU A 207 9.98 -4.07 10.71
C LEU A 207 8.85 -3.63 11.62
N LYS A 208 7.64 -4.12 11.35
CA LYS A 208 6.51 -4.04 12.28
C LYS A 208 6.74 -5.08 13.40
N LYS A 209 6.52 -4.70 14.66
CA LYS A 209 6.65 -5.59 15.82
C LYS A 209 5.34 -6.23 16.23
#